data_AF-A0A2R4WT06-F1
#
_entry.id   AF-A0A2R4WT06-F1
#
_cell.length_a   1.000
_cell.length_b   1.000
_cell.length_c   1.000
_cell.angle_alpha   90.00
_cell.angle_beta   90.00
_cell.angle_gamma   90.00
#
_symmetry.space_group_name_H-M   'P 1'
#
loop_
_entity.id
_entity.type
_entity.pdbx_description
1 polymer ?
#
loop_
_entity_poly.entity_id
_entity_poly.type
_entity_poly.pdbx_seq_one_letter_code
_entity_poly.pdbx_strand_id
1 'polypeptide(L)'
;MTVPPGGYAWWYVDGVSDDGRHGITVIAFLGSVFSPYYAWSGRKDPIDHSAVNVVLYGRPKAWAMTERRRGSVARDATSLAIGPSALHWDGTVLTIRVDEVTSPLPSRLSGTIRVRPAGITPGPFTLDAEGRHRWWPLAPSSRIEVALDRPSLRWNGHAYFDTNDGDVPLEDSFRSWTWSRSTLSHGAAILYDVLRRDGSRQNLSLRFDPDGTPRAIEPPGPAALPPTLWRLPRATRSDDGRASVVRRFEDAPFYSRSLLSARICGEAVQPVHEALDLDRFTNPLVRLMLPFRMPRTLR
;
A
#
# COMPACT_ATOMS: atom_id res chain seq x y z
N MET A 1 3.24 -13.89 -14.44
CA MET A 1 4.36 -12.99 -14.06
C MET A 1 5.38 -13.76 -13.23
N THR A 2 6.63 -13.82 -13.64
CA THR A 2 7.72 -14.43 -12.84
C THR A 2 8.34 -13.36 -11.95
N VAL A 3 8.59 -13.67 -10.67
CA VAL A 3 9.28 -12.76 -9.74
C VAL A 3 10.71 -13.27 -9.57
N PRO A 4 11.73 -12.53 -10.00
CA PRO A 4 13.12 -13.00 -9.96
C PRO A 4 13.68 -12.97 -8.52
N PRO A 5 14.79 -13.67 -8.24
CA PRO A 5 15.58 -13.45 -7.02
C PRO A 5 15.90 -11.96 -6.83
N GLY A 6 15.78 -11.45 -5.61
CA GLY A 6 15.87 -10.02 -5.30
C GLY A 6 14.61 -9.20 -5.60
N GLY A 7 13.75 -9.69 -6.48
CA GLY A 7 12.54 -9.00 -6.93
C GLY A 7 11.34 -9.17 -6.01
N TYR A 8 10.26 -8.50 -6.39
CA TYR A 8 9.00 -8.50 -5.67
C TYR A 8 7.81 -8.25 -6.61
N ALA A 9 6.62 -8.61 -6.14
CA ALA A 9 5.36 -8.14 -6.68
C ALA A 9 4.37 -7.94 -5.54
N TRP A 10 3.51 -6.92 -5.62
CA TRP A 10 2.38 -6.81 -4.71
C TRP A 10 1.15 -6.19 -5.34
N TRP A 11 0.00 -6.58 -4.82
CA TRP A 11 -1.31 -6.00 -5.11
C TRP A 11 -1.78 -5.27 -3.86
N TYR A 12 -2.01 -3.96 -3.99
CA TYR A 12 -2.34 -3.08 -2.89
C TYR A 12 -3.75 -2.54 -3.05
N VAL A 13 -4.56 -2.71 -2.00
CA VAL A 13 -5.87 -2.07 -1.89
C VAL A 13 -5.90 -1.27 -0.61
N ASP A 14 -6.43 -0.05 -0.68
CA ASP A 14 -6.90 0.64 0.52
C ASP A 14 -8.32 1.15 0.33
N GLY A 15 -8.97 1.45 1.45
CA GLY A 15 -10.30 2.01 1.46
C GLY A 15 -10.61 2.80 2.72
N VAL A 16 -11.52 3.76 2.59
CA VAL A 16 -12.06 4.56 3.69
C VAL A 16 -13.58 4.53 3.59
N SER A 17 -14.26 4.30 4.71
CA SER A 17 -15.73 4.25 4.75
C SER A 17 -16.35 5.60 4.39
N ASP A 18 -17.57 5.59 3.85
CA ASP A 18 -18.28 6.81 3.44
C ASP A 18 -18.47 7.81 4.60
N ASP A 19 -18.54 7.32 5.84
CA ASP A 19 -18.63 8.13 7.06
C ASP A 19 -17.26 8.55 7.65
N GLY A 20 -16.14 8.14 7.02
CA GLY A 20 -14.77 8.42 7.47
C GLY A 20 -14.37 7.78 8.81
N ARG A 21 -15.18 6.88 9.37
CA ARG A 21 -14.92 6.25 10.68
C ARG A 21 -13.98 5.06 10.60
N HIS A 22 -13.97 4.36 9.48
CA HIS A 22 -13.19 3.15 9.26
C HIS A 22 -12.28 3.29 8.05
N GLY A 23 -11.17 2.55 8.08
CA GLY A 23 -10.32 2.38 6.92
C GLY A 23 -9.71 1.00 6.91
N ILE A 24 -9.23 0.57 5.75
CA ILE A 24 -8.54 -0.69 5.58
C ILE A 24 -7.38 -0.53 4.59
N THR A 25 -6.32 -1.27 4.83
CA THR A 25 -5.30 -1.56 3.83
C THR A 25 -5.14 -3.07 3.72
N VAL A 26 -5.06 -3.58 2.50
CA VAL A 26 -4.73 -4.96 2.19
C VAL A 26 -3.60 -4.99 1.17
N ILE A 27 -2.56 -5.76 1.44
CA ILE A 27 -1.44 -5.95 0.51
C ILE A 27 -1.14 -7.44 0.39
N ALA A 28 -1.21 -7.99 -0.82
CA ALA A 28 -0.74 -9.33 -1.11
C ALA A 28 0.66 -9.25 -1.71
N PHE A 29 1.66 -9.77 -1.00
CA PHE A 29 3.07 -9.75 -1.40
C PHE A 29 3.53 -11.11 -1.93
N LEU A 30 4.27 -11.09 -3.04
CA LEU A 30 5.20 -12.12 -3.46
C LEU A 30 6.62 -11.53 -3.33
N GLY A 31 7.46 -12.12 -2.50
CA GLY A 31 8.75 -11.51 -2.14
C GLY A 31 8.55 -10.25 -1.33
N SER A 32 7.97 -10.37 -0.13
CA SER A 32 7.65 -9.23 0.74
C SER A 32 8.88 -8.35 0.96
N VAL A 33 8.83 -7.12 0.43
CA VAL A 33 9.94 -6.16 0.50
C VAL A 33 10.27 -5.75 1.93
N PHE A 34 9.31 -5.85 2.84
CA PHE A 34 9.45 -5.55 4.26
C PHE A 34 9.84 -6.78 5.11
N SER A 35 10.03 -7.95 4.50
CA SER A 35 10.40 -9.16 5.23
C SER A 35 11.86 -9.13 5.69
N PRO A 36 12.13 -9.19 7.02
CA PRO A 36 13.49 -9.38 7.51
C PRO A 36 14.04 -10.74 7.09
N TYR A 37 13.19 -11.77 7.05
CA TYR A 37 13.60 -13.12 6.67
C TYR A 37 14.02 -13.21 5.20
N TYR A 38 13.35 -12.45 4.31
CA TYR A 38 13.70 -12.40 2.89
C TYR A 38 15.05 -11.72 2.68
N ALA A 39 15.29 -10.64 3.40
CA ALA A 39 16.60 -10.02 3.43
C ALA A 39 17.68 -10.99 3.95
N TRP A 40 17.43 -11.69 5.07
CA TRP A 40 18.41 -12.62 5.66
C TRP A 40 18.65 -13.89 4.84
N SER A 41 17.70 -14.32 4.01
CA SER A 41 17.90 -15.45 3.09
C SER A 41 18.78 -15.09 1.87
N GLY A 42 19.21 -13.83 1.76
CA GLY A 42 19.90 -13.31 0.58
C GLY A 42 18.95 -13.11 -0.60
N ARG A 43 17.64 -12.99 -0.34
CA ARG A 43 16.58 -12.75 -1.32
C ARG A 43 16.49 -13.76 -2.48
N LYS A 44 16.93 -14.99 -2.26
CA LYS A 44 17.06 -16.02 -3.31
C LYS A 44 15.73 -16.51 -3.89
N ASP A 45 14.69 -16.63 -3.06
CA ASP A 45 13.39 -17.14 -3.47
C ASP A 45 12.28 -16.20 -3.01
N PRO A 46 11.76 -15.28 -3.84
CA PRO A 46 10.68 -14.37 -3.42
C PRO A 46 9.40 -15.09 -3.01
N ILE A 47 9.05 -16.20 -3.66
CA ILE A 47 7.79 -16.90 -3.42
C ILE A 47 7.79 -17.56 -2.03
N ASP A 48 8.97 -17.94 -1.52
CA ASP A 48 9.11 -18.47 -0.15
C ASP A 48 8.91 -17.41 0.94
N HIS A 49 8.74 -16.14 0.56
CA HIS A 49 8.57 -15.00 1.47
C HIS A 49 7.32 -14.19 1.08
N SER A 50 6.19 -14.88 0.94
CA SER A 50 4.91 -14.27 0.55
C SER A 50 4.04 -13.98 1.77
N ALA A 51 3.20 -12.95 1.73
CA ALA A 51 2.34 -12.59 2.86
C ALA A 51 1.10 -11.82 2.40
N VAL A 52 0.01 -11.92 3.16
CA VAL A 52 -1.11 -10.95 3.08
C VAL A 52 -1.04 -10.06 4.30
N ASN A 53 -0.78 -8.77 4.09
CA ASN A 53 -0.91 -7.75 5.12
C ASN A 53 -2.34 -7.21 5.12
N VAL A 54 -2.99 -7.19 6.28
CA VAL A 54 -4.30 -6.57 6.47
C VAL A 54 -4.22 -5.64 7.68
N VAL A 55 -4.63 -4.39 7.49
CA VAL A 55 -4.64 -3.38 8.54
C VAL A 55 -6.01 -2.73 8.60
N LEU A 56 -6.67 -2.80 9.75
CA LEU A 56 -7.93 -2.10 10.03
C LEU A 56 -7.65 -0.84 10.84
N TYR A 57 -8.15 0.29 10.34
CA TYR A 57 -8.13 1.57 11.00
C TYR A 57 -9.52 1.92 11.56
N GLY A 58 -9.54 2.67 12.66
CA GLY A 58 -10.76 3.01 13.39
C GLY A 58 -10.98 2.12 14.61
N ARG A 59 -12.25 1.83 14.93
CA ARG A 59 -12.61 0.94 16.04
C ARG A 59 -13.56 -0.16 15.54
N PRO A 60 -13.19 -1.44 15.64
CA PRO A 60 -11.91 -1.97 16.14
C PRO A 60 -10.75 -1.67 15.19
N LYS A 61 -9.52 -1.68 15.74
CA LYS A 61 -8.27 -1.66 14.99
C LYS A 61 -7.64 -3.05 14.99
N ALA A 62 -7.00 -3.44 13.91
CA ALA A 62 -6.32 -4.72 13.80
C ALA A 62 -5.15 -4.61 12.83
N TRP A 63 -4.15 -5.45 13.02
CA TRP A 63 -3.03 -5.59 12.09
C TRP A 63 -2.70 -7.07 12.01
N ALA A 64 -2.53 -7.58 10.80
CA ALA A 64 -2.13 -8.96 10.54
C ALA A 64 -1.18 -8.99 9.34
N MET A 65 -0.12 -9.79 9.44
CA MET A 65 0.78 -10.11 8.34
C MET A 65 1.61 -11.31 8.76
N THR A 66 1.23 -12.49 8.25
CA THR A 66 1.99 -13.70 8.50
C THR A 66 2.73 -14.09 7.23
N GLU A 67 4.05 -14.16 7.30
CA GLU A 67 4.85 -14.66 6.18
C GLU A 67 4.69 -16.16 5.99
N ARG A 68 4.53 -16.58 4.75
CA ARG A 68 4.27 -17.95 4.33
C ARG A 68 5.36 -18.45 3.39
N ARG A 69 5.62 -19.76 3.49
CA ARG A 69 6.52 -20.52 2.62
C ARG A 69 5.91 -20.74 1.24
N ARG A 70 6.75 -21.10 0.28
CA ARG A 70 6.37 -21.34 -1.12
C ARG A 70 5.20 -22.32 -1.26
N GLY A 71 5.18 -23.39 -0.45
CA GLY A 71 4.13 -24.41 -0.50
C GLY A 71 2.74 -23.91 -0.11
N SER A 72 2.64 -22.73 0.51
CA SER A 72 1.38 -22.05 0.83
C SER A 72 0.94 -21.05 -0.23
N VAL A 73 1.62 -20.98 -1.38
CA VAL A 73 1.31 -20.01 -2.44
C VAL A 73 0.79 -20.74 -3.67
N ALA A 74 -0.41 -20.38 -4.10
CA ALA A 74 -1.00 -20.83 -5.36
C ALA A 74 -1.48 -19.61 -6.14
N ARG A 75 -1.28 -19.58 -7.45
CA ARG A 75 -1.70 -18.46 -8.29
C ARG A 75 -1.95 -18.90 -9.72
N ASP A 76 -2.86 -18.20 -10.36
CA ASP A 76 -3.14 -18.28 -11.80
C ASP A 76 -3.36 -16.86 -12.36
N ALA A 77 -3.97 -16.75 -13.54
CA ALA A 77 -4.23 -15.46 -14.20
C ALA A 77 -5.25 -14.59 -13.46
N THR A 78 -6.13 -15.19 -12.67
CA THR A 78 -7.29 -14.57 -12.01
C THR A 78 -7.29 -14.75 -10.50
N SER A 79 -6.36 -15.51 -9.94
CA SER A 79 -6.31 -15.80 -8.50
C SER A 79 -4.90 -15.76 -7.91
N LEU A 80 -4.82 -15.34 -6.66
CA LEU A 80 -3.62 -15.44 -5.81
C LEU A 80 -4.04 -15.86 -4.39
N ALA A 81 -3.70 -17.07 -4.01
CA ALA A 81 -3.85 -17.59 -2.66
C ALA A 81 -2.49 -17.62 -1.93
N ILE A 82 -2.46 -17.08 -0.71
CA ILE A 82 -1.30 -17.09 0.19
C ILE A 82 -1.80 -17.59 1.55
N GLY A 83 -1.52 -18.85 1.85
CA GLY A 83 -2.07 -19.53 3.01
C GLY A 83 -3.60 -19.60 2.92
N PRO A 84 -4.34 -19.20 3.96
CA PRO A 84 -5.81 -19.26 4.00
C PRO A 84 -6.48 -18.03 3.38
N SER A 85 -5.72 -16.98 3.04
CA SER A 85 -6.23 -15.77 2.40
C SER A 85 -6.04 -15.84 0.88
N ALA A 86 -6.96 -15.26 0.13
CA ALA A 86 -6.93 -15.29 -1.33
C ALA A 86 -7.54 -14.04 -1.97
N LEU A 87 -6.99 -13.66 -3.13
CA LEU A 87 -7.51 -12.62 -4.02
C LEU A 87 -8.03 -13.32 -5.28
N HIS A 88 -9.20 -12.91 -5.76
CA HIS A 88 -9.80 -13.42 -6.98
C HIS A 88 -10.40 -12.28 -7.81
N TRP A 89 -10.08 -12.23 -9.09
CA TRP A 89 -10.61 -11.29 -10.07
C TRP A 89 -11.55 -12.00 -11.04
N ASP A 90 -12.82 -11.59 -11.08
CA ASP A 90 -13.83 -12.18 -11.96
C ASP A 90 -13.99 -11.45 -13.31
N GLY A 91 -13.14 -10.46 -13.59
CA GLY A 91 -13.27 -9.56 -14.74
C GLY A 91 -13.88 -8.21 -14.40
N THR A 92 -14.57 -8.10 -13.26
CA THR A 92 -15.29 -6.88 -12.83
C THR A 92 -15.06 -6.51 -11.37
N VAL A 93 -14.91 -7.49 -10.49
CA VAL A 93 -14.78 -7.33 -9.04
C VAL A 93 -13.55 -8.09 -8.56
N LEU A 94 -12.74 -7.42 -7.74
CA LEU A 94 -11.71 -8.06 -6.95
C LEU A 94 -12.32 -8.50 -5.62
N THR A 95 -12.44 -9.80 -5.42
CA THR A 95 -12.85 -10.39 -4.16
C THR A 95 -11.63 -10.82 -3.37
N ILE A 96 -11.45 -10.27 -2.19
CA ILE A 96 -10.39 -10.63 -1.25
C ILE A 96 -11.02 -11.37 -0.08
N ARG A 97 -10.69 -12.66 0.07
CA ARG A 97 -11.01 -13.46 1.25
C ARG A 97 -9.85 -13.34 2.23
N VAL A 98 -10.13 -12.81 3.41
CA VAL A 98 -9.16 -12.66 4.49
C VAL A 98 -9.41 -13.75 5.52
N ASP A 99 -8.35 -14.43 5.94
CA ASP A 99 -8.38 -15.33 7.09
C ASP A 99 -7.05 -15.35 7.85
N GLU A 100 -6.74 -14.24 8.51
CA GLU A 100 -5.45 -14.03 9.17
C GLU A 100 -5.54 -14.04 10.70
N VAL A 101 -4.37 -14.12 11.32
CA VAL A 101 -4.17 -13.93 12.76
C VAL A 101 -3.50 -12.59 13.00
N THR A 102 -4.06 -11.80 13.91
CA THR A 102 -3.53 -10.47 14.24
C THR A 102 -2.23 -10.56 15.02
N SER A 103 -1.45 -9.48 14.96
CA SER A 103 -0.17 -9.34 15.64
C SER A 103 0.00 -7.88 16.14
N PRO A 104 0.68 -7.65 17.27
CA PRO A 104 1.39 -8.63 18.11
C PRO A 104 0.47 -9.44 19.05
N LEU A 105 -0.77 -8.99 19.23
CA LEU A 105 -1.77 -9.70 20.05
C LEU A 105 -2.60 -10.61 19.16
N PRO A 106 -2.55 -11.95 19.34
CA PRO A 106 -3.28 -12.90 18.52
C PRO A 106 -4.79 -12.81 18.70
N SER A 107 -5.48 -12.59 17.59
CA SER A 107 -6.93 -12.68 17.42
C SER A 107 -7.23 -13.05 15.98
N ARG A 108 -8.48 -13.40 15.67
CA ARG A 108 -8.88 -13.78 14.31
C ARG A 108 -9.38 -12.56 13.54
N LEU A 109 -8.86 -12.39 12.33
CA LEU A 109 -9.32 -11.40 11.37
C LEU A 109 -9.76 -12.14 10.11
N SER A 110 -11.08 -12.22 9.89
CA SER A 110 -11.62 -13.03 8.81
C SER A 110 -12.84 -12.40 8.16
N GLY A 111 -13.01 -12.60 6.86
CA GLY A 111 -14.18 -12.17 6.10
C GLY A 111 -13.88 -11.92 4.63
N THR A 112 -14.68 -11.08 3.99
CA THR A 112 -14.59 -10.77 2.56
C THR A 112 -14.57 -9.27 2.32
N ILE A 113 -13.73 -8.84 1.39
CA ILE A 113 -13.65 -7.48 0.89
C ILE A 113 -13.89 -7.54 -0.61
N ARG A 114 -14.77 -6.70 -1.13
CA ARG A 114 -15.03 -6.60 -2.57
C ARG A 114 -14.68 -5.21 -3.05
N VAL A 115 -13.82 -5.13 -4.05
CA VAL A 115 -13.43 -3.88 -4.71
C VAL A 115 -13.99 -3.91 -6.12
N ARG A 116 -14.75 -2.87 -6.46
CA ARG A 116 -15.37 -2.68 -7.78
C ARG A 116 -14.73 -1.44 -8.42
N PRO A 117 -13.73 -1.63 -9.31
CA PRO A 117 -13.21 -0.56 -10.14
C PRO A 117 -14.31 0.12 -10.95
N ALA A 118 -14.31 1.45 -11.00
CA ALA A 118 -15.14 2.18 -11.97
C ALA A 118 -14.50 2.19 -13.37
N GLY A 119 -13.18 2.07 -13.44
CA GLY A 119 -12.42 1.80 -14.64
C GLY A 119 -10.95 1.51 -14.35
N ILE A 120 -10.20 1.22 -15.39
CA ILE A 120 -8.81 0.76 -15.32
C ILE A 120 -7.92 1.74 -16.06
N THR A 121 -6.82 2.17 -15.44
CA THR A 121 -5.89 3.12 -16.06
C THR A 121 -5.04 2.47 -17.15
N PRO A 122 -4.49 3.24 -18.10
CA PRO A 122 -3.84 2.68 -19.30
C PRO A 122 -2.63 1.78 -19.07
N GLY A 123 -1.92 1.91 -17.95
CA GLY A 123 -0.76 1.07 -17.67
C GLY A 123 0.19 1.57 -16.58
N PRO A 124 1.32 0.87 -16.40
CA PRO A 124 2.31 1.17 -15.37
C PRO A 124 3.16 2.40 -15.68
N PHE A 125 3.70 2.98 -14.62
CA PHE A 125 4.80 3.94 -14.62
C PHE A 125 6.07 3.28 -14.10
N THR A 126 7.22 3.75 -14.57
CA THR A 126 8.52 3.39 -14.01
C THR A 126 8.92 4.37 -12.92
N LEU A 127 9.43 3.86 -11.79
CA LEU A 127 9.86 4.65 -10.63
C LEU A 127 11.39 4.89 -10.59
N ASP A 128 12.17 4.15 -11.36
CA ASP A 128 13.62 4.31 -11.55
C ASP A 128 14.00 4.58 -13.01
N ALA A 129 15.25 4.94 -13.26
CA ALA A 129 15.71 5.21 -14.63
C ALA A 129 15.87 3.92 -15.46
N GLU A 130 16.15 2.79 -14.82
CA GLU A 130 16.47 1.53 -15.48
C GLU A 130 15.26 0.63 -15.74
N GLY A 131 14.04 1.01 -15.34
CA GLY A 131 12.87 0.16 -15.57
C GLY A 131 12.67 -0.94 -14.54
N ARG A 132 13.46 -0.99 -13.46
CA ARG A 132 13.50 -2.10 -12.50
C ARG A 132 12.38 -2.07 -11.46
N HIS A 133 11.67 -0.96 -11.36
CA HIS A 133 10.54 -0.76 -10.45
C HIS A 133 9.36 -0.16 -11.21
N ARG A 134 8.28 -0.92 -11.27
CA ARG A 134 7.07 -0.63 -12.04
C ARG A 134 5.90 -0.52 -11.09
N TRP A 135 5.13 0.54 -11.24
CA TRP A 135 3.96 0.83 -10.44
C TRP A 135 2.78 1.16 -11.34
N TRP A 136 1.68 0.45 -11.18
CA TRP A 136 0.46 0.69 -11.94
C TRP A 136 -0.67 1.08 -11.01
N PRO A 137 -1.11 2.36 -11.01
CA PRO A 137 -2.33 2.79 -10.31
C PRO A 137 -3.57 2.25 -11.04
N LEU A 138 -3.77 0.94 -10.94
CA LEU A 138 -4.69 0.15 -11.75
C LEU A 138 -6.12 0.71 -11.76
N ALA A 139 -6.69 0.94 -10.58
CA ALA A 139 -8.05 1.47 -10.43
C ALA A 139 -8.09 2.51 -9.28
N PRO A 140 -7.74 3.77 -9.57
CA PRO A 140 -7.57 4.79 -8.55
C PRO A 140 -8.91 5.28 -7.98
N SER A 141 -10.00 5.05 -8.72
CA SER A 141 -11.38 5.34 -8.34
C SER A 141 -12.18 4.04 -8.29
N SER A 142 -12.35 3.48 -7.09
CA SER A 142 -13.11 2.24 -6.88
C SER A 142 -14.12 2.39 -5.74
N ARG A 143 -15.14 1.52 -5.73
CA ARG A 143 -15.99 1.29 -4.57
C ARG A 143 -15.55 0.05 -3.83
N ILE A 144 -15.66 0.08 -2.51
CA ILE A 144 -15.33 -1.06 -1.65
C ILE A 144 -16.49 -1.41 -0.73
N GLU A 145 -16.70 -2.70 -0.58
CA GLU A 145 -17.61 -3.31 0.39
C GLU A 145 -16.75 -4.18 1.31
N VAL A 146 -16.74 -3.85 2.60
CA VAL A 146 -16.01 -4.62 3.61
C VAL A 146 -17.01 -5.37 4.46
N ALA A 147 -16.86 -6.69 4.53
CA ALA A 147 -17.69 -7.60 5.29
C ALA A 147 -16.82 -8.57 6.09
N LEU A 148 -16.41 -8.15 7.29
CA LEU A 148 -15.57 -8.94 8.18
C LEU A 148 -16.43 -9.69 9.19
N ASP A 149 -16.38 -11.02 9.17
CA ASP A 149 -17.07 -11.88 10.13
C ASP A 149 -16.45 -11.74 11.52
N ARG A 150 -15.12 -11.66 11.56
CA ARG A 150 -14.36 -11.26 12.76
C ARG A 150 -13.52 -10.05 12.37
N PRO A 151 -13.76 -8.86 12.96
CA PRO A 151 -14.46 -8.60 14.22
C PRO A 151 -15.95 -8.20 14.08
N SER A 152 -16.71 -8.77 13.13
CA SER A 152 -18.11 -8.42 12.88
C SER A 152 -18.29 -6.95 12.47
N LEU A 153 -17.52 -6.52 11.47
CA LEU A 153 -17.49 -5.16 10.96
C LEU A 153 -17.94 -5.13 9.50
N ARG A 154 -18.90 -4.26 9.18
CA ARG A 154 -19.42 -4.07 7.81
C ARG A 154 -19.50 -2.59 7.47
N TRP A 155 -19.02 -2.21 6.29
CA TRP A 155 -19.14 -0.85 5.77
C TRP A 155 -18.89 -0.78 4.27
N ASN A 156 -19.32 0.32 3.66
CA ASN A 156 -19.04 0.66 2.26
C ASN A 156 -18.25 1.97 2.19
N GLY A 157 -17.49 2.15 1.11
CA GLY A 157 -16.61 3.29 0.97
C GLY A 157 -15.96 3.45 -0.39
N HIS A 158 -15.02 4.39 -0.45
CA HIS A 158 -14.14 4.59 -1.59
C HIS A 158 -12.85 3.81 -1.41
N ALA A 159 -12.35 3.24 -2.50
CA ALA A 159 -11.11 2.48 -2.53
C ALA A 159 -10.19 2.89 -3.68
N TYR A 160 -8.95 2.51 -3.47
CA TYR A 160 -7.84 2.59 -4.41
C TYR A 160 -7.26 1.19 -4.60
N PHE A 161 -6.89 0.84 -5.82
CA PHE A 161 -6.24 -0.42 -6.15
C PHE A 161 -5.04 -0.18 -7.08
N ASP A 162 -3.86 -0.68 -6.69
CA ASP A 162 -2.66 -0.69 -7.52
C ASP A 162 -1.97 -2.06 -7.53
N THR A 163 -1.00 -2.18 -8.43
CA THR A 163 0.01 -3.22 -8.38
C THR A 163 1.39 -2.62 -8.54
N ASN A 164 2.37 -3.23 -7.88
CA ASN A 164 3.77 -2.89 -8.02
C ASN A 164 4.57 -4.15 -8.28
N ASP A 165 5.64 -4.02 -9.04
CA ASP A 165 6.63 -5.05 -9.16
C ASP A 165 8.03 -4.50 -9.42
N GLY A 166 9.03 -5.29 -9.07
CA GLY A 166 10.39 -4.93 -9.36
C GLY A 166 11.35 -6.11 -9.37
N ASP A 167 12.49 -5.87 -9.98
CA ASP A 167 13.50 -6.90 -10.25
C ASP A 167 14.60 -6.92 -9.17
N VAL A 168 14.66 -5.87 -8.36
CA VAL A 168 15.68 -5.66 -7.32
C VAL A 168 15.05 -5.12 -6.02
N PRO A 169 15.76 -5.18 -4.89
CA PRO A 169 15.31 -4.60 -3.63
C PRO A 169 15.04 -3.10 -3.73
N LEU A 170 14.02 -2.61 -3.01
CA LEU A 170 13.69 -1.18 -2.99
C LEU A 170 14.85 -0.33 -2.48
N GLU A 171 15.54 -0.81 -1.44
CA GLU A 171 16.63 -0.08 -0.81
C GLU A 171 17.84 0.15 -1.72
N ASP A 172 17.98 -0.63 -2.80
CA ASP A 172 19.09 -0.50 -3.75
C ASP A 172 18.88 0.66 -4.73
N SER A 173 17.63 1.08 -4.94
CA SER A 173 17.25 2.12 -5.90
C SER A 173 16.74 3.39 -5.22
N PHE A 174 16.11 3.26 -4.05
CA PHE A 174 15.39 4.36 -3.39
C PHE A 174 15.96 4.67 -2.01
N ARG A 175 16.00 5.96 -1.67
CA ARG A 175 16.24 6.45 -0.29
C ARG A 175 14.93 6.64 0.44
N SER A 176 13.96 7.27 -0.19
CA SER A 176 12.67 7.55 0.42
C SER A 176 11.61 7.87 -0.62
N TRP A 177 10.36 7.82 -0.20
CA TRP A 177 9.26 8.40 -0.97
C TRP A 177 8.14 8.91 -0.07
N THR A 178 7.33 9.78 -0.66
CA THR A 178 6.00 10.09 -0.16
C THR A 178 4.99 9.80 -1.24
N TRP A 179 3.90 9.15 -0.87
CA TRP A 179 2.82 8.81 -1.77
C TRP A 179 1.50 9.25 -1.15
N SER A 180 0.56 9.73 -1.95
CA SER A 180 -0.79 9.98 -1.48
C SER A 180 -1.81 9.81 -2.58
N ARG A 181 -3.01 9.36 -2.19
CA ARG A 181 -4.18 9.30 -3.06
C ARG A 181 -5.33 10.08 -2.45
N SER A 182 -6.03 10.82 -3.30
CA SER A 182 -7.19 11.64 -2.96
C SER A 182 -8.38 11.24 -3.82
N THR A 183 -9.52 11.01 -3.18
CA THR A 183 -10.80 10.93 -3.89
C THR A 183 -11.24 12.37 -4.20
N LEU A 184 -11.52 12.65 -5.47
CA LEU A 184 -12.07 13.92 -5.93
C LEU A 184 -13.59 13.80 -6.11
N SER A 185 -14.28 14.92 -6.29
CA SER A 185 -15.69 14.95 -6.70
C SER A 185 -15.91 14.15 -8.00
N HIS A 186 -14.96 14.19 -8.92
CA HIS A 186 -14.93 13.40 -10.14
C HIS A 186 -13.57 12.70 -10.31
N GLY A 187 -13.51 11.44 -9.87
CA GLY A 187 -12.35 10.57 -10.02
C GLY A 187 -11.36 10.65 -8.86
N ALA A 188 -10.07 10.69 -9.17
CA ALA A 188 -9.01 10.64 -8.17
C ALA A 188 -7.76 11.40 -8.60
N ALA A 189 -7.00 11.86 -7.61
CA ALA A 189 -5.66 12.39 -7.78
C ALA A 189 -4.64 11.57 -6.97
N ILE A 190 -3.45 11.39 -7.53
CA ILE A 190 -2.33 10.69 -6.90
C ILE A 190 -1.10 11.56 -6.99
N LEU A 191 -0.37 11.66 -5.88
CA LEU A 191 0.92 12.31 -5.82
C LEU A 191 1.94 11.27 -5.37
N TYR A 192 3.03 11.13 -6.12
CA TYR A 192 4.12 10.21 -5.80
C TYR A 192 5.46 10.94 -5.98
N ASP A 193 6.11 11.25 -4.86
CA ASP A 193 7.46 11.83 -4.84
C ASP A 193 8.46 10.77 -4.41
N VAL A 194 9.43 10.47 -5.28
CA VAL A 194 10.48 9.49 -5.04
C VAL A 194 11.84 10.20 -5.00
N LEU A 195 12.65 9.88 -3.99
CA LEU A 195 14.06 10.24 -3.90
C LEU A 195 14.91 8.97 -4.09
N ARG A 196 15.69 8.95 -5.16
CA ARG A 196 16.53 7.81 -5.52
C ARG A 196 17.89 7.85 -4.84
N ARG A 197 18.60 6.71 -4.89
CA ARG A 197 19.94 6.54 -4.29
C ARG A 197 20.98 7.49 -4.86
N ASP A 198 20.94 7.72 -6.17
CA ASP A 198 21.78 8.66 -6.92
C ASP A 198 21.48 10.14 -6.62
N GLY A 199 20.43 10.43 -5.83
CA GLY A 199 20.00 11.78 -5.47
C GLY A 199 19.00 12.39 -6.46
N SER A 200 18.72 11.73 -7.58
CA SER A 200 17.66 12.15 -8.51
C SER A 200 16.28 12.04 -7.87
N ARG A 201 15.35 12.88 -8.34
CA ARG A 201 13.98 12.94 -7.85
C ARG A 201 13.01 12.69 -8.99
N GLN A 202 11.91 12.04 -8.67
CA GLN A 202 10.76 11.93 -9.55
C GLN A 202 9.52 12.40 -8.80
N ASN A 203 8.76 13.27 -9.45
CA ASN A 203 7.43 13.66 -9.01
C ASN A 203 6.43 13.18 -10.05
N LEU A 204 5.47 12.36 -9.63
CA LEU A 204 4.28 12.03 -10.41
C LEU A 204 3.10 12.75 -9.76
N SER A 205 2.52 13.68 -10.49
CA SER A 205 1.25 14.31 -10.14
C SER A 205 0.22 13.84 -11.17
N LEU A 206 -0.66 12.95 -10.75
CA LEU A 206 -1.59 12.25 -11.65
C LEU A 206 -3.03 12.57 -11.28
N ARG A 207 -3.88 12.73 -12.29
CA ARG A 207 -5.33 12.86 -12.15
C ARG A 207 -6.01 11.91 -13.12
N PHE A 208 -7.05 11.25 -12.64
CA PHE A 208 -7.86 10.33 -13.44
C PHE A 208 -9.33 10.62 -13.22
N ASP A 209 -10.10 10.51 -14.30
CA ASP A 209 -11.56 10.39 -14.21
C ASP A 209 -11.96 9.04 -13.59
N PRO A 210 -13.24 8.85 -13.20
CA PRO A 210 -13.70 7.60 -12.60
C PRO A 210 -13.44 6.35 -13.47
N ASP A 211 -13.47 6.49 -14.79
CA ASP A 211 -13.22 5.40 -15.74
C ASP A 211 -11.73 5.07 -15.95
N GLY A 212 -10.83 5.77 -15.25
CA GLY A 212 -9.38 5.59 -15.38
C GLY A 212 -8.74 6.43 -16.49
N THR A 213 -9.52 7.28 -17.19
CA THR A 213 -8.98 8.18 -18.22
C THR A 213 -8.04 9.22 -17.60
N PRO A 214 -6.79 9.34 -18.06
CA PRO A 214 -5.86 10.36 -17.56
C PRO A 214 -6.36 11.77 -17.87
N ARG A 215 -6.17 12.69 -16.92
CA ARG A 215 -6.44 14.12 -17.06
C ARG A 215 -5.21 14.93 -16.68
N ALA A 216 -5.10 16.12 -17.28
CA ALA A 216 -4.10 17.08 -16.89
C ALA A 216 -4.32 17.54 -15.44
N ILE A 217 -3.23 17.74 -14.73
CA ILE A 217 -3.18 18.33 -13.40
C ILE A 217 -1.95 19.22 -13.33
N GLU A 218 -2.12 20.43 -12.80
CA GLU A 218 -0.98 21.26 -12.45
C GLU A 218 -0.34 20.67 -11.19
N PRO A 219 0.96 20.32 -11.20
CA PRO A 219 1.61 19.71 -10.04
C PRO A 219 1.47 20.59 -8.79
N PRO A 220 0.82 20.09 -7.70
CA PRO A 220 0.63 20.90 -6.51
C PRO A 220 1.95 21.29 -5.85
N GLY A 221 1.96 22.46 -5.20
CA GLY A 221 3.12 22.99 -4.49
C GLY A 221 3.45 22.21 -3.22
N PRO A 222 4.71 22.25 -2.72
CA PRO A 222 5.09 21.56 -1.49
C PRO A 222 4.29 22.05 -0.27
N ALA A 223 3.91 21.11 0.60
CA ALA A 223 3.25 21.38 1.88
C ALA A 223 3.96 20.60 3.00
N ALA A 224 4.35 21.31 4.06
CA ALA A 224 5.05 20.71 5.19
C ALA A 224 4.12 19.88 6.08
N LEU A 225 4.65 18.80 6.65
CA LEU A 225 3.96 18.00 7.66
C LEU A 225 4.83 17.87 8.91
N PRO A 226 4.22 17.81 10.11
CA PRO A 226 4.98 17.53 11.31
C PRO A 226 5.61 16.12 11.24
N PRO A 227 6.79 15.94 11.84
CA PRO A 227 7.41 14.62 11.93
C PRO A 227 6.52 13.66 12.74
N THR A 228 6.72 12.36 12.53
CA THR A 228 5.97 11.32 13.27
C THR A 228 6.46 11.16 14.71
N LEU A 229 5.84 10.27 15.50
CA LEU A 229 6.32 9.94 16.84
C LEU A 229 7.73 9.36 16.83
N TRP A 230 8.08 8.63 15.76
CA TRP A 230 9.44 8.14 15.49
C TRP A 230 10.36 9.19 14.83
N ARG A 231 9.94 10.46 14.80
CA ARG A 231 10.66 11.56 14.15
C ARG A 231 10.96 11.29 12.68
N LEU A 232 10.12 10.52 11.98
CA LEU A 232 10.24 10.31 10.55
C LEU A 232 9.90 11.64 9.84
N PRO A 233 10.80 12.20 9.01
CA PRO A 233 10.51 13.41 8.24
C PRO A 233 9.50 13.09 7.14
N ARG A 234 8.54 14.00 6.94
CA ARG A 234 7.48 13.82 5.94
C ARG A 234 7.10 15.16 5.33
N ALA A 235 6.68 15.10 4.08
CA ALA A 235 6.09 16.21 3.37
C ALA A 235 4.95 15.69 2.48
N THR A 236 4.16 16.61 1.96
CA THR A 236 3.17 16.32 0.93
C THR A 236 3.10 17.51 -0.03
N ARG A 237 2.06 17.58 -0.85
CA ARG A 237 1.79 18.72 -1.71
C ARG A 237 0.32 19.13 -1.61
N SER A 238 0.05 20.39 -1.83
CA SER A 238 -1.29 21.00 -1.81
C SER A 238 -1.29 22.24 -2.70
N ASP A 239 -2.41 22.52 -3.36
CA ASP A 239 -2.56 23.66 -4.27
C ASP A 239 -2.32 25.00 -3.55
N ASP A 240 -2.66 25.07 -2.28
CA ASP A 240 -2.50 26.25 -1.41
C ASP A 240 -1.26 26.18 -0.50
N GLY A 241 -0.42 25.15 -0.68
CA GLY A 241 0.77 24.90 0.14
C GLY A 241 0.48 24.49 1.59
N ARG A 242 -0.78 24.18 1.95
CA ARG A 242 -1.20 23.83 3.31
C ARG A 242 -1.69 22.40 3.40
N ALA A 243 -1.22 21.66 4.40
CA ALA A 243 -1.74 20.35 4.74
C ALA A 243 -1.68 20.12 6.26
N SER A 244 -2.62 19.32 6.78
CA SER A 244 -2.65 18.96 8.20
C SER A 244 -3.01 17.50 8.41
N VAL A 245 -2.50 16.89 9.48
CA VAL A 245 -2.83 15.51 9.84
C VAL A 245 -4.21 15.46 10.51
N VAL A 246 -5.16 14.79 9.87
CA VAL A 246 -6.51 14.55 10.42
C VAL A 246 -6.49 13.34 11.33
N ARG A 247 -5.86 12.25 10.89
CA ARG A 247 -5.76 11.00 11.66
C ARG A 247 -4.45 10.29 11.37
N ARG A 248 -3.81 9.75 12.40
CA ARG A 248 -2.66 8.85 12.24
C ARG A 248 -3.16 7.41 12.11
N PHE A 249 -2.69 6.71 11.10
CA PHE A 249 -3.03 5.31 10.84
C PHE A 249 -1.89 4.39 11.27
N GLU A 250 -0.70 4.62 10.72
CA GLU A 250 0.51 3.88 11.08
C GLU A 250 1.66 4.83 11.40
N ASP A 251 2.43 4.47 12.42
CA ASP A 251 3.61 5.21 12.85
C ASP A 251 4.67 4.19 13.27
N ALA A 252 5.69 4.03 12.42
CA ALA A 252 6.82 3.12 12.59
C ALA A 252 8.14 3.86 12.34
N PRO A 253 9.30 3.29 12.72
CA PRO A 253 10.60 3.96 12.61
C PRO A 253 10.96 4.46 11.20
N PHE A 254 10.50 3.73 10.18
CA PHE A 254 10.84 3.92 8.77
C PHE A 254 9.62 4.15 7.85
N TYR A 255 8.41 3.98 8.39
CA TYR A 255 7.17 4.03 7.62
C TYR A 255 6.07 4.73 8.41
N SER A 256 5.22 5.48 7.71
CA SER A 256 3.99 6.01 8.31
C SER A 256 2.88 6.07 7.29
N ARG A 257 1.64 5.98 7.80
CA ARG A 257 0.43 6.26 7.04
C ARG A 257 -0.47 7.20 7.84
N SER A 258 -1.10 8.15 7.17
CA SER A 258 -1.99 9.14 7.80
C SER A 258 -3.11 9.56 6.86
N LEU A 259 -4.25 9.95 7.42
CA LEU A 259 -5.26 10.72 6.70
C LEU A 259 -4.94 12.20 6.89
N LEU A 260 -4.85 12.93 5.79
CA LEU A 260 -4.56 14.36 5.78
C LEU A 260 -5.82 15.17 5.46
N SER A 261 -5.71 16.48 5.62
CA SER A 261 -6.56 17.49 4.98
C SER A 261 -5.66 18.32 4.08
N ALA A 262 -6.04 18.51 2.82
CA ALA A 262 -5.29 19.26 1.83
C ALA A 262 -6.24 19.82 0.75
N ARG A 263 -5.69 20.59 -0.20
CA ARG A 263 -6.40 21.04 -1.39
C ARG A 263 -5.73 20.50 -2.64
N ILE A 264 -6.48 19.78 -3.48
CA ILE A 264 -5.98 19.20 -4.74
C ILE A 264 -7.02 19.44 -5.83
N CYS A 265 -6.59 19.90 -7.00
CA CYS A 265 -7.47 20.29 -8.10
C CYS A 265 -8.53 21.35 -7.69
N GLY A 266 -8.20 22.24 -6.76
CA GLY A 266 -9.10 23.25 -6.20
C GLY A 266 -10.09 22.74 -5.15
N GLU A 267 -10.14 21.43 -4.91
CA GLU A 267 -11.09 20.77 -4.02
C GLU A 267 -10.48 20.49 -2.64
N ALA A 268 -11.27 20.65 -1.58
CA ALA A 268 -10.88 20.19 -0.25
C ALA A 268 -10.98 18.67 -0.19
N VAL A 269 -9.85 18.00 0.08
CA VAL A 269 -9.74 16.55 0.05
C VAL A 269 -9.18 16.00 1.35
N GLN A 270 -9.38 14.70 1.57
CA GLN A 270 -8.76 13.96 2.66
C GLN A 270 -7.84 12.86 2.11
N PRO A 271 -6.60 13.20 1.72
CA PRO A 271 -5.69 12.23 1.13
C PRO A 271 -5.29 11.16 2.15
N VAL A 272 -5.27 9.90 1.72
CA VAL A 272 -4.45 8.87 2.37
C VAL A 272 -3.01 9.16 1.97
N HIS A 273 -2.12 9.34 2.95
CA HIS A 273 -0.73 9.72 2.76
C HIS A 273 0.21 8.72 3.42
N GLU A 274 1.29 8.43 2.72
CA GLU A 274 2.35 7.53 3.10
C GLU A 274 3.71 8.23 3.01
N ALA A 275 4.58 7.86 3.93
CA ALA A 275 6.00 8.19 3.86
C ALA A 275 6.83 6.97 4.23
N LEU A 276 7.84 6.68 3.39
CA LEU A 276 8.80 5.60 3.59
C LEU A 276 10.22 6.15 3.54
N ASP A 277 11.07 5.68 4.45
CA ASP A 277 12.51 5.97 4.49
C ASP A 277 13.28 4.65 4.52
N LEU A 278 13.96 4.35 3.41
CA LEU A 278 14.70 3.12 3.22
C LEU A 278 16.09 3.14 3.86
N ASP A 279 16.62 4.32 4.19
CA ASP A 279 17.84 4.44 5.01
C ASP A 279 17.57 3.98 6.44
N ARG A 280 16.40 4.35 6.97
CA ARG A 280 15.95 3.83 8.27
C ARG A 280 15.57 2.36 8.20
N PHE A 281 14.95 1.91 7.11
CA PHE A 281 14.59 0.50 6.94
C PHE A 281 15.81 -0.43 6.89
N THR A 282 16.92 0.00 6.29
CA THR A 282 18.15 -0.81 6.19
C THR A 282 18.93 -0.86 7.51
N ASN A 283 18.60 0.01 8.48
CA ASN A 283 19.22 -0.02 9.80
C ASN A 283 19.00 -1.40 10.47
N PRO A 284 20.06 -2.11 10.88
CA PRO A 284 19.96 -3.44 11.48
C PRO A 284 19.03 -3.49 12.71
N LEU A 285 19.03 -2.45 13.54
CA LEU A 285 18.17 -2.39 14.73
C LEU A 285 16.69 -2.35 14.34
N VAL A 286 16.35 -1.60 13.29
CA VAL A 286 14.97 -1.54 12.77
C VAL A 286 14.57 -2.90 12.20
N ARG A 287 15.46 -3.56 11.43
CA ARG A 287 15.19 -4.91 10.88
C ARG A 287 14.98 -5.96 11.97
N LEU A 288 15.73 -5.89 13.07
CA LEU A 288 15.58 -6.79 14.23
C LEU A 288 14.25 -6.60 14.97
N MET A 289 13.58 -5.46 14.85
CA MET A 289 12.26 -5.22 15.45
C MET A 289 11.11 -5.80 14.62
N LEU A 290 11.31 -6.03 13.32
CA LEU A 290 10.24 -6.48 12.40
C LEU A 290 9.64 -7.84 12.76
N PRO A 291 10.42 -8.88 13.16
CA PRO A 291 9.87 -10.19 13.53
C PRO A 291 8.82 -10.17 14.65
N PHE A 292 8.88 -9.19 15.55
CA PHE A 292 7.90 -9.06 16.65
C PHE A 292 6.51 -8.67 16.16
N ARG A 293 6.43 -8.05 14.98
CA ARG A 293 5.16 -7.69 14.36
C ARG A 293 4.82 -8.64 13.22
N MET A 294 5.79 -9.12 12.45
CA MET A 294 5.56 -9.99 11.29
C MET A 294 6.02 -11.43 11.57
N PRO A 295 5.16 -12.30 12.15
CA PRO A 295 5.51 -13.70 12.34
C PRO A 295 5.69 -14.42 11.00
N ARG A 296 6.48 -15.50 11.03
CA ARG A 296 6.64 -16.41 9.89
C ARG A 296 6.17 -17.81 10.24
N THR A 297 5.44 -18.45 9.32
CA THR A 297 5.08 -19.86 9.47
C THR A 297 6.30 -20.76 9.29
N LEU A 298 6.41 -21.76 10.17
CA LEU A 298 7.43 -22.81 10.06
C LEU A 298 7.06 -23.86 8.99
N ARG A 299 5.80 -23.91 8.59
CA ARG A 299 5.23 -24.77 7.55
C ARG A 299 4.60 -23.92 6.45
#